data_AF-A0A0F7RHL7-F1
#
_entry.id   AF-A0A0F7RHL7-F1
#
_cell.length_a   1.000
_cell.length_b   1.000
_cell.length_c   1.000
_cell.angle_alpha   90.00
_cell.angle_beta   90.00
_cell.angle_gamma   90.00
#
_symmetry.space_group_name_H-M   'P 1'
#
loop_
_entity.id
_entity.type
_entity.pdbx_description
1 polymer ?
#
loop_
_entity_poly.entity_id
_entity_poly.type
_entity_poly.pdbx_seq_one_letter_code
_entity_poly.pdbx_strand_id
1 'polypeptide(L)'
;MLLNKNQLYHTTSLLHVCDRKIFEPVKGIVKTRCCTMMKKIGVITLLFFLLSTNAFANTNQQIEVFDCQKEMVVQKQSLDPAIQKEAIQYAKSITGPFKNLNVVPKDGHMIKIPLSKPVSITNQWLHTTIDEVLILLPLNQKPYIMLYDDENNPHFYYVKGDPKGLLKQMNVST
;
A
#
# COMPACT_ATOMS: atom_id res chain seq x y z
N MET A 1 28.26 -23.91 -5.28
CA MET A 1 28.62 -22.49 -5.41
C MET A 1 28.67 -21.91 -4.00
N LEU A 2 29.87 -21.72 -3.48
CA LEU A 2 30.16 -21.26 -2.11
C LEU A 2 30.00 -19.73 -2.04
N LEU A 3 29.26 -19.21 -1.06
CA LEU A 3 29.23 -17.79 -0.74
C LEU A 3 29.94 -17.51 0.59
N ASN A 4 30.72 -16.44 0.54
CA ASN A 4 31.86 -16.04 1.35
C ASN A 4 31.41 -15.14 2.52
N LYS A 5 31.87 -15.42 3.75
CA LYS A 5 31.43 -14.78 5.02
C LYS A 5 32.25 -13.54 5.44
N ASN A 6 32.85 -12.79 4.52
CA ASN A 6 33.78 -11.70 4.85
C ASN A 6 33.24 -10.27 4.69
N GLN A 7 31.98 -9.99 5.05
CA GLN A 7 31.42 -8.63 5.00
C GLN A 7 30.62 -8.23 6.24
N LEU A 8 30.98 -8.73 7.44
CA LEU A 8 30.23 -8.36 8.63
C LEU A 8 31.06 -8.03 9.87
N TYR A 9 32.20 -7.36 9.70
CA TYR A 9 32.86 -6.72 10.84
C TYR A 9 33.56 -5.44 10.40
N HIS A 10 32.85 -4.33 10.41
CA HIS A 10 33.43 -3.02 10.71
C HIS A 10 32.30 -2.09 11.18
N THR A 11 32.59 -1.25 12.19
CA THR A 11 31.73 -0.26 12.87
C THR A 11 31.20 -0.66 14.27
N THR A 12 32.05 -1.24 15.11
CA THR A 12 31.98 -0.94 16.55
C THR A 12 32.95 0.20 16.84
N SER A 13 32.45 1.43 16.72
CA SER A 13 33.10 2.61 17.29
C SER A 13 32.18 3.21 18.34
N LEU A 14 32.77 3.59 19.47
CA LEU A 14 32.23 4.50 20.47
C LEU A 14 31.18 3.90 21.41
N LEU A 15 31.64 3.39 22.56
CA LEU A 15 31.24 3.92 23.86
C LEU A 15 32.12 3.31 24.97
N HIS A 16 32.56 4.19 25.87
CA HIS A 16 33.18 3.93 27.17
C HIS A 16 34.67 3.52 27.24
N VAL A 17 35.49 4.56 27.05
CA VAL A 17 36.64 4.88 27.92
C VAL A 17 36.18 5.07 29.37
N CYS A 18 37.10 4.85 30.33
CA CYS A 18 37.00 4.93 31.80
C CYS A 18 36.35 3.70 32.46
N ASP A 19 36.95 3.02 33.45
CA ASP A 19 38.12 3.33 34.28
C ASP A 19 38.60 2.03 34.96
N ARG A 20 39.85 2.07 35.41
CA ARG A 20 40.45 1.28 36.51
C ARG A 20 40.87 -0.19 36.28
N LYS A 21 42.17 -0.30 35.97
CA LYS A 21 43.13 -1.27 36.53
C LYS A 21 42.74 -1.74 37.95
N ILE A 22 42.90 -3.03 38.22
CA ILE A 22 43.74 -3.62 39.31
C ILE A 22 43.45 -5.13 39.43
N PHE A 23 44.54 -5.92 39.59
CA PHE A 23 44.63 -7.35 39.95
C PHE A 23 44.51 -8.45 38.86
N GLU A 24 45.68 -8.83 38.32
CA GLU A 24 46.05 -10.21 37.93
C GLU A 24 46.52 -11.00 39.19
N PRO A 25 46.83 -12.31 39.15
CA PRO A 25 46.06 -13.46 38.69
C PRO A 25 46.04 -14.57 39.78
N VAL A 26 44.96 -15.36 39.91
CA VAL A 26 45.02 -16.60 40.71
C VAL A 26 44.55 -17.78 39.87
N LYS A 27 45.54 -18.60 39.48
CA LYS A 27 45.37 -19.97 38.99
C LYS A 27 44.52 -20.77 39.98
N GLY A 28 43.49 -21.44 39.49
CA GLY A 28 42.72 -22.40 40.29
C GLY A 28 41.67 -23.13 39.46
N ILE A 29 41.98 -24.38 39.13
CA ILE A 29 41.16 -25.31 38.35
C ILE A 29 39.82 -25.56 39.06
N VAL A 30 38.70 -25.23 38.42
CA VAL A 30 37.41 -25.91 38.68
C VAL A 30 36.80 -26.32 37.34
N LYS A 31 37.13 -27.55 36.96
CA LYS A 31 36.45 -28.35 35.95
C LYS A 31 35.05 -28.67 36.44
N THR A 32 33.99 -27.99 35.99
CA THR A 32 32.63 -28.52 36.12
C THR A 32 31.63 -27.96 35.10
N ARG A 33 31.11 -28.87 34.27
CA ARG A 33 29.79 -28.85 33.60
C ARG A 33 29.54 -27.80 32.51
N CYS A 34 30.03 -28.15 31.32
CA CYS A 34 29.24 -28.03 30.09
C CYS A 34 27.93 -28.83 30.24
N CYS A 35 26.85 -28.37 29.58
CA CYS A 35 25.46 -28.83 29.70
C CYS A 35 24.76 -28.43 31.00
N THR A 36 24.02 -27.32 30.98
CA THR A 36 22.53 -27.29 31.10
C THR A 36 22.06 -25.85 31.32
N MET A 37 22.10 -24.98 30.31
CA MET A 37 21.31 -23.74 30.35
C MET A 37 20.84 -23.22 28.97
N MET A 38 20.82 -24.06 27.94
CA MET A 38 20.25 -23.68 26.62
C MET A 38 18.77 -24.06 26.44
N LYS A 39 18.15 -24.78 27.39
CA LYS A 39 16.76 -25.26 27.26
C LYS A 39 15.69 -24.23 27.64
N LYS A 40 16.04 -23.16 28.38
CA LYS A 40 15.05 -22.15 28.82
C LYS A 40 14.90 -20.96 27.86
N ILE A 41 15.89 -20.72 27.00
CA ILE A 41 15.87 -19.61 26.04
C ILE A 41 14.94 -19.88 24.86
N GLY A 42 14.89 -21.13 24.37
CA GLY A 42 13.97 -21.50 23.29
C GLY A 42 12.48 -21.33 23.62
N VAL A 43 12.11 -21.49 24.90
CA VAL A 43 10.73 -21.33 25.36
C VAL A 43 10.32 -19.85 25.36
N ILE A 44 11.22 -18.95 25.74
CA ILE A 44 10.96 -17.50 25.76
C ILE A 44 10.81 -16.99 24.31
N THR A 45 11.68 -17.42 23.39
CA THR A 45 11.58 -17.02 21.97
C THR A 45 10.31 -17.54 21.30
N LEU A 46 9.84 -18.74 21.66
CA LEU A 46 8.59 -19.31 21.17
C LEU A 46 7.36 -18.55 21.71
N LEU A 47 7.42 -18.05 22.95
CA LEU A 47 6.33 -17.28 23.56
C LEU A 47 6.15 -15.90 22.93
N PHE A 48 7.24 -15.26 22.48
CA PHE A 48 7.17 -13.98 21.75
C PHE A 48 6.54 -14.12 20.36
N PHE A 49 6.65 -15.28 19.71
CA PHE A 49 6.02 -15.54 18.41
C PHE A 49 4.50 -15.71 18.49
N LEU A 50 3.95 -16.02 19.66
CA LEU A 50 2.50 -16.19 19.87
C LEU A 50 1.78 -14.86 20.18
N LEU A 51 2.52 -13.77 20.39
CA LEU A 51 1.98 -12.43 20.67
C LEU A 51 1.86 -11.56 19.40
N SER A 52 2.10 -12.11 18.22
CA SER A 52 1.84 -11.41 16.96
C SER A 52 0.33 -11.27 16.74
N THR A 53 -0.23 -10.19 17.27
CA THR A 53 -1.58 -9.75 16.92
C THR A 53 -1.61 -9.44 15.43
N ASN A 54 -2.45 -10.13 14.66
CA ASN A 54 -2.78 -9.72 13.30
C ASN A 54 -3.49 -8.36 13.40
N ALA A 55 -2.74 -7.27 13.26
CA ALA A 55 -3.33 -5.97 13.09
C ALA A 55 -4.07 -6.01 11.75
N PHE A 56 -5.40 -6.15 11.80
CA PHE A 56 -6.23 -5.81 10.65
C PHE A 56 -5.95 -4.34 10.35
N ALA A 57 -5.23 -4.08 9.25
CA ALA A 57 -5.00 -2.75 8.75
C ALA A 57 -6.37 -2.16 8.38
N ASN A 58 -6.99 -1.46 9.33
CA ASN A 58 -8.16 -0.64 9.09
C ASN A 58 -7.63 0.59 8.37
N THR A 59 -7.38 0.44 7.07
CA THR A 59 -6.98 1.55 6.22
C THR A 59 -8.13 2.54 6.29
N ASN A 60 -7.85 3.76 6.78
CA ASN A 60 -8.82 4.84 6.76
C ASN A 60 -9.05 5.21 5.29
N GLN A 61 -9.82 4.39 4.59
CA GLN A 61 -10.10 4.53 3.17
C GLN A 61 -10.91 5.80 2.99
N GLN A 62 -10.38 6.69 2.17
CA GLN A 62 -10.99 7.97 1.86
C GLN A 62 -11.09 8.11 0.35
N ILE A 63 -12.13 8.79 -0.09
CA ILE A 63 -12.21 9.25 -1.48
C ILE A 63 -11.28 10.46 -1.58
N GLU A 64 -10.39 10.44 -2.57
CA GLU A 64 -9.41 11.49 -2.78
C GLU A 64 -9.58 12.11 -4.17
N VAL A 65 -9.58 13.44 -4.24
CA VAL A 65 -9.55 14.17 -5.51
C VAL A 65 -8.18 14.80 -5.67
N PHE A 66 -7.49 14.39 -6.72
CA PHE A 66 -6.19 14.89 -7.13
C PHE A 66 -6.36 15.92 -8.24
N ASP A 67 -5.73 17.07 -8.09
CA ASP A 67 -5.61 18.07 -9.16
C ASP A 67 -4.34 17.73 -9.96
N CYS A 68 -4.52 17.40 -11.23
CA CYS A 68 -3.45 16.94 -12.10
C CYS A 68 -2.45 18.05 -12.44
N GLN A 69 -2.86 19.32 -12.37
CA GLN A 69 -1.99 20.45 -12.64
C GLN A 69 -1.16 20.84 -11.40
N LYS A 70 -1.76 20.79 -10.21
CA LYS A 70 -1.08 21.08 -8.95
C LYS A 70 -0.28 19.90 -8.40
N GLU A 71 -0.45 18.72 -8.99
CA GLU A 71 0.18 17.46 -8.58
C GLU A 71 -0.07 17.10 -7.11
N MET A 72 -1.26 17.41 -6.59
CA MET A 72 -1.61 17.15 -5.19
C MET A 72 -3.09 16.84 -4.97
N VAL A 73 -3.38 16.17 -3.85
CA VAL A 73 -4.74 15.94 -3.39
C VAL A 73 -5.33 17.26 -2.88
N VAL A 74 -6.43 17.70 -3.51
CA VAL A 74 -7.13 18.95 -3.20
C VAL A 74 -8.38 18.74 -2.35
N GLN A 75 -8.92 17.52 -2.33
CA GLN A 75 -10.09 17.16 -1.52
C GLN A 75 -9.95 15.73 -0.99
N LYS A 76 -10.34 15.53 0.27
CA LYS A 76 -10.53 14.21 0.87
C LYS A 76 -11.89 14.14 1.54
N GLN A 77 -12.56 13.01 1.45
CA GLN A 77 -13.78 12.75 2.20
C GLN A 77 -13.88 11.29 2.61
N SER A 78 -14.70 11.02 3.62
CA SER A 78 -15.07 9.67 4.01
C SER A 78 -15.75 8.94 2.85
N LEU A 79 -15.73 7.60 2.90
CA LEU A 79 -16.46 6.76 1.96
C LEU A 79 -17.93 7.18 1.91
N ASP A 80 -18.45 7.34 0.70
CA ASP A 80 -19.85 7.65 0.45
C ASP A 80 -20.47 6.51 -0.40
N PRO A 81 -21.47 5.78 0.13
CA PRO A 81 -22.12 4.70 -0.60
C PRO A 81 -22.77 5.12 -1.93
N ALA A 82 -23.24 6.37 -2.06
CA ALA A 82 -23.80 6.87 -3.30
C ALA A 82 -22.72 7.05 -4.37
N ILE A 83 -21.59 7.67 -4.00
CA ILE A 83 -20.44 7.84 -4.90
C ILE A 83 -19.84 6.49 -5.30
N GLN A 84 -19.68 5.56 -4.34
CA GLN A 84 -19.21 4.21 -4.64
C GLN A 84 -20.15 3.47 -5.59
N LYS A 85 -21.48 3.60 -5.40
CA LYS A 85 -22.46 3.00 -6.30
C LYS A 85 -22.33 3.55 -7.71
N GLU A 86 -22.17 4.87 -7.87
CA GLU A 86 -21.94 5.50 -9.18
C GLU A 86 -20.62 5.02 -9.81
N ALA A 87 -19.53 4.97 -9.05
CA ALA A 87 -18.23 4.45 -9.50
C ALA A 87 -18.35 3.01 -10.04
N ILE A 88 -19.07 2.14 -9.31
CA ILE A 88 -19.35 0.77 -9.74
C ILE A 88 -20.20 0.75 -11.03
N GLN A 89 -21.17 1.67 -11.19
CA GLN A 89 -21.94 1.77 -12.44
C GLN A 89 -21.06 2.16 -13.62
N TYR A 90 -20.09 3.07 -13.44
CA TYR A 90 -19.12 3.39 -14.48
C TYR A 90 -18.27 2.16 -14.85
N ALA A 91 -17.75 1.41 -13.86
CA ALA A 91 -17.02 0.17 -14.10
C ALA A 91 -17.85 -0.91 -14.83
N LYS A 92 -19.16 -0.96 -14.57
CA LYS A 92 -20.09 -1.88 -15.27
C LYS A 92 -20.50 -1.42 -16.67
N SER A 93 -20.33 -0.14 -16.99
CA SER A 93 -20.80 0.48 -18.23
C SER A 93 -19.67 0.85 -19.19
N ILE A 94 -18.60 0.05 -19.20
CA ILE A 94 -17.47 0.20 -20.11
C ILE A 94 -17.96 0.10 -21.57
N THR A 95 -17.59 1.11 -22.35
CA THR A 95 -17.91 1.24 -23.78
C THR A 95 -16.77 0.81 -24.68
N GLY A 96 -15.53 0.85 -24.19
CA GLY A 96 -14.35 0.42 -24.94
C GLY A 96 -13.04 0.79 -24.27
N PRO A 97 -11.92 0.26 -24.76
CA PRO A 97 -10.59 0.56 -24.23
C PRO A 97 -10.21 2.02 -24.52
N PHE A 98 -9.48 2.61 -23.59
CA PHE A 98 -8.77 3.86 -23.82
C PHE A 98 -7.58 3.61 -24.76
N LYS A 99 -7.40 4.46 -25.78
CA LYS A 99 -6.44 4.21 -26.87
C LYS A 99 -5.24 5.14 -26.87
N ASN A 100 -5.16 6.09 -25.93
CA ASN A 100 -4.05 7.05 -25.94
C ASN A 100 -2.87 6.48 -25.15
N LEU A 101 -1.65 6.76 -25.62
CA LEU A 101 -0.41 6.33 -24.97
C LEU A 101 -0.17 7.04 -23.63
N ASN A 102 -0.62 8.30 -23.50
CA ASN A 102 -0.53 9.06 -22.27
C ASN A 102 -1.77 8.83 -21.41
N VAL A 103 -1.67 7.86 -20.50
CA VAL A 103 -2.78 7.41 -19.64
C VAL A 103 -3.01 8.28 -18.41
N VAL A 104 -2.02 9.09 -18.02
CA VAL A 104 -2.16 10.09 -16.94
C VAL A 104 -2.42 11.45 -17.57
N PRO A 105 -3.54 12.12 -17.28
CA PRO A 105 -3.83 13.43 -17.81
C PRO A 105 -2.92 14.48 -17.18
N LYS A 106 -2.53 15.49 -17.99
CA LYS A 106 -1.70 16.62 -17.54
C LYS A 106 -2.49 17.73 -16.86
N ASP A 107 -3.80 17.73 -17.04
CA ASP A 107 -4.74 18.73 -16.54
C ASP A 107 -6.03 18.07 -16.06
N GLY A 108 -6.86 18.85 -15.36
CA GLY A 108 -8.11 18.38 -14.79
C GLY A 108 -7.93 17.65 -13.46
N HIS A 109 -8.80 16.68 -13.19
CA HIS A 109 -8.87 16.00 -11.90
C HIS A 109 -8.81 14.48 -12.06
N MET A 110 -8.28 13.81 -11.05
CA MET A 110 -8.39 12.37 -10.87
C MET A 110 -9.07 12.07 -9.54
N ILE A 111 -10.06 11.20 -9.54
CA ILE A 111 -10.80 10.81 -8.34
C ILE A 111 -10.46 9.36 -8.02
N LYS A 112 -9.91 9.12 -6.83
CA LYS A 112 -9.63 7.79 -6.28
C LYS A 112 -10.78 7.39 -5.38
N ILE A 113 -11.50 6.33 -5.75
CA ILE A 113 -12.70 5.86 -5.04
C ILE A 113 -12.47 4.41 -4.58
N PRO A 114 -11.96 4.21 -3.35
CA PRO A 114 -11.90 2.89 -2.76
C PRO A 114 -13.32 2.35 -2.51
N LEU A 115 -13.52 1.06 -2.75
CA LEU A 115 -14.77 0.35 -2.51
C LEU A 115 -14.75 -0.29 -1.13
N SER A 116 -15.87 -0.23 -0.41
CA SER A 116 -15.98 -0.80 0.94
C SER A 116 -15.83 -2.32 0.97
N LYS A 117 -16.01 -2.97 -0.18
CA LYS A 117 -15.81 -4.39 -0.41
C LYS A 117 -15.46 -4.62 -1.88
N PRO A 118 -14.69 -5.68 -2.19
CA PRO A 118 -14.42 -6.05 -3.57
C PRO A 118 -15.72 -6.34 -4.35
N VAL A 119 -15.75 -5.96 -5.62
CA VAL A 119 -16.91 -6.11 -6.52
C VAL A 119 -16.48 -6.80 -7.80
N SER A 120 -17.11 -7.93 -8.11
CA SER A 120 -16.88 -8.60 -9.39
C SER A 120 -17.49 -7.80 -10.54
N ILE A 121 -16.67 -7.53 -11.55
CA ILE A 121 -17.05 -6.88 -12.80
C ILE A 121 -16.91 -7.92 -13.91
N THR A 122 -18.02 -8.19 -14.58
CA THR A 122 -18.08 -9.10 -15.72
C THR A 122 -18.75 -8.39 -16.87
N ASN A 123 -17.97 -8.04 -17.89
CA ASN A 123 -18.44 -7.53 -19.17
C ASN A 123 -17.48 -7.98 -20.29
N GLN A 124 -17.73 -7.55 -21.53
CA GLN A 124 -16.94 -7.96 -22.70
C GLN A 124 -15.49 -7.47 -22.70
N TRP A 125 -15.15 -6.49 -21.85
CA TRP A 125 -13.82 -5.86 -21.77
C TRP A 125 -13.01 -6.30 -20.55
N LEU A 126 -13.69 -6.73 -19.49
CA LEU A 126 -13.08 -7.02 -18.20
C LEU A 126 -13.87 -8.11 -17.46
N HIS A 127 -13.13 -9.07 -16.91
CA HIS A 127 -13.63 -10.12 -16.03
C HIS A 127 -12.71 -10.24 -14.83
N THR A 128 -12.99 -9.47 -13.77
CA THR A 128 -12.10 -9.38 -12.60
C THR A 128 -12.86 -8.92 -11.36
N THR A 129 -12.22 -8.92 -10.20
CA THR A 129 -12.75 -8.29 -8.99
C THR A 129 -11.99 -7.00 -8.70
N ILE A 130 -12.73 -5.89 -8.58
CA ILE A 130 -12.14 -4.59 -8.28
C ILE A 130 -12.40 -4.20 -6.82
N ASP A 131 -11.44 -3.54 -6.19
CA ASP A 131 -11.56 -2.95 -4.86
C ASP A 131 -11.47 -1.41 -4.89
N GLU A 132 -11.13 -0.84 -6.05
CA GLU A 132 -10.99 0.59 -6.25
C GLU A 132 -11.36 0.98 -7.69
N VAL A 133 -11.87 2.21 -7.85
CA VAL A 133 -12.10 2.83 -9.16
C VAL A 133 -11.37 4.17 -9.18
N LEU A 134 -10.51 4.38 -10.17
CA LEU A 134 -9.94 5.70 -10.46
C LEU A 134 -10.68 6.31 -11.65
N ILE A 135 -11.14 7.55 -11.49
CA ILE A 135 -11.84 8.29 -12.53
C ILE A 135 -10.96 9.45 -12.97
N LEU A 136 -10.62 9.50 -14.25
CA LEU A 136 -9.77 10.51 -14.85
C LEU A 136 -10.62 11.50 -15.64
N LEU A 137 -10.54 12.78 -15.24
CA LEU A 137 -11.36 13.89 -15.73
C LEU A 137 -10.47 14.99 -16.34
N PRO A 138 -9.81 14.73 -17.48
CA PRO A 138 -9.08 15.77 -18.21
C PRO A 138 -10.01 16.91 -18.65
N LEU A 139 -9.48 18.13 -18.76
CA LEU A 139 -10.27 19.32 -19.12
C LEU A 139 -10.79 19.20 -20.56
N ASN A 140 -9.90 18.86 -21.49
CA ASN A 140 -10.14 18.93 -22.94
C ASN A 140 -10.32 17.55 -23.60
N GLN A 141 -10.57 16.49 -22.83
CA GLN A 141 -10.75 15.14 -23.34
C GLN A 141 -11.95 14.46 -22.69
N LYS A 142 -12.40 13.35 -23.29
CA LYS A 142 -13.49 12.55 -22.73
C LYS A 142 -13.01 11.88 -21.42
N PRO A 143 -13.81 11.87 -20.35
CA PRO A 143 -13.53 11.10 -19.15
C PRO A 143 -13.32 9.61 -19.42
N TYR A 144 -12.43 9.00 -18.65
CA TYR A 144 -12.16 7.58 -18.66
C TYR A 144 -11.87 7.10 -17.24
N ILE A 145 -11.92 5.79 -17.03
CA ILE A 145 -11.61 5.17 -15.74
C ILE A 145 -10.37 4.30 -15.85
N MET A 146 -9.70 4.09 -14.72
CA MET A 146 -8.67 3.09 -14.53
C MET A 146 -9.14 2.09 -13.46
N LEU A 147 -8.98 0.81 -13.77
CA LEU A 147 -9.29 -0.32 -12.89
C LEU A 147 -8.07 -1.22 -12.80
N TYR A 148 -7.80 -1.77 -11.62
CA TYR A 148 -6.82 -2.85 -11.46
C TYR A 148 -7.51 -4.20 -11.69
N ASP A 149 -6.83 -5.12 -12.37
CA ASP A 149 -7.25 -6.52 -12.41
C ASP A 149 -6.71 -7.31 -11.21
N ASP A 150 -7.04 -8.60 -11.14
CA ASP A 150 -6.62 -9.49 -10.06
C ASP A 150 -5.08 -9.70 -10.00
N GLU A 151 -4.37 -9.36 -11.08
CA GLU A 151 -2.90 -9.34 -11.16
C GLU A 151 -2.29 -7.97 -10.83
N ASN A 152 -3.13 -7.00 -10.42
CA ASN A 152 -2.78 -5.62 -10.12
C ASN A 152 -2.23 -4.84 -11.34
N ASN A 153 -2.61 -5.24 -12.55
CA ASN A 153 -2.32 -4.49 -13.77
C ASN A 153 -3.38 -3.39 -13.99
N PRO A 154 -2.99 -2.15 -14.31
CA PRO A 154 -3.93 -1.08 -14.58
C PRO A 154 -4.50 -1.16 -15.99
N HIS A 155 -5.82 -1.09 -16.11
CA HIS A 155 -6.57 -1.07 -17.36
C HIS A 155 -7.41 0.20 -17.48
N PHE A 156 -7.40 0.81 -18.67
CA PHE A 156 -8.03 2.11 -18.92
C PHE A 156 -9.20 2.00 -19.89
N TYR A 157 -10.33 2.61 -19.55
CA TYR A 157 -11.59 2.42 -20.28
C TYR A 157 -12.44 3.68 -20.40
N TYR A 158 -13.07 3.84 -21.56
CA TYR A 158 -14.18 4.78 -21.70
C TYR A 158 -15.47 4.18 -21.14
N VAL A 159 -16.28 5.00 -20.47
CA VAL A 159 -17.55 4.58 -19.85
C VAL A 159 -18.73 5.32 -20.44
N LYS A 160 -19.94 4.79 -20.20
CA LYS A 160 -21.20 5.47 -20.49
C LYS A 160 -21.53 6.44 -19.36
N GLY A 161 -22.12 7.59 -19.70
CA GLY A 161 -22.46 8.65 -18.75
C GLY A 161 -21.39 9.75 -18.65
N ASP A 162 -21.55 10.65 -17.69
CA ASP A 162 -20.61 11.76 -17.45
C ASP A 162 -20.07 11.71 -16.01
N PRO A 163 -18.89 11.12 -15.80
CA PRO A 163 -18.24 11.06 -14.49
C PRO A 163 -17.84 12.43 -13.92
N LYS A 164 -17.86 13.52 -14.70
CA LYS A 164 -17.56 14.87 -14.20
C LYS A 164 -18.57 15.34 -13.13
N GLY A 165 -19.79 14.78 -13.13
CA GLY A 165 -20.80 15.08 -12.11
C GLY A 165 -20.36 14.80 -10.68
N LEU A 166 -19.46 13.83 -10.47
CA LEU A 166 -18.95 13.47 -9.15
C LEU A 166 -18.17 14.62 -8.47
N LEU A 167 -17.49 15.48 -9.23
CA LEU A 167 -16.78 16.62 -8.66
C LEU A 167 -17.73 17.58 -7.91
N LYS A 168 -18.96 17.74 -8.42
CA LYS A 168 -19.99 18.57 -7.77
C LYS A 168 -20.47 17.93 -6.47
N GLN A 169 -20.65 16.61 -6.43
CA GLN A 169 -21.05 15.89 -5.22
C GLN A 169 -20.01 16.02 -4.10
N MET A 170 -18.73 16.13 -4.47
CA MET A 170 -17.62 16.27 -3.54
C MET A 170 -17.24 17.73 -3.24
N ASN A 171 -18.03 18.70 -3.69
CA ASN A 171 -17.81 20.15 -3.52
C ASN A 171 -16.43 20.64 -4.01
N VAL A 172 -15.90 20.05 -5.09
CA VAL A 172 -14.64 20.50 -5.69
C VAL A 172 -14.91 21.63 -6.67
N SER A 173 -14.18 22.74 -6.52
CA SER A 173 -14.24 23.86 -7.47
C SER A 173 -13.58 23.45 -8.79
N THR A 174 -14.39 23.34 -9.84
CA THR A 174 -13.97 23.08 -11.23
C THR A 174 -13.73 24.34 -12.01
#